data_AF-X6F6Z5-F1
#
_entry.id   AF-X6F6Z5-F1
#
_cell.length_a   1.000
_cell.length_b   1.000
_cell.length_c   1.000
_cell.angle_alpha   90.00
_cell.angle_beta   90.00
_cell.angle_gamma   90.00
#
_symmetry.space_group_name_H-M   'P 1'
#
loop_
_entity.id
_entity.type
_entity.pdbx_description
1 polymer ?
#
loop_
_entity_poly.entity_id
_entity_poly.type
_entity_poly.pdbx_seq_one_letter_code
_entity_poly.pdbx_strand_id
1 'polypeptide(L)' 'MATKQGKNDNRLSDKEALHIAETTDVSPRQAKELAEKHGKEKAEKEAKNFKAEG' A
#
# COMPACT_ATOMS: atom_id res chain seq x y z
N MET A 1 29.34 -10.89 11.01
CA MET A 1 28.28 -10.83 9.98
C MET A 1 26.94 -10.87 10.69
N ALA A 2 26.17 -9.79 10.70
CA ALA A 2 24.73 -9.78 10.98
C ALA A 2 24.20 -8.34 10.88
N THR A 3 24.00 -7.83 9.67
CA THR A 3 23.07 -6.71 9.49
C THR A 3 21.67 -7.29 9.65
N LYS A 4 21.11 -7.20 10.87
CA LYS A 4 19.69 -7.45 11.11
C LYS A 4 18.92 -6.31 10.45
N GLN A 5 18.82 -6.39 9.12
CA GLN A 5 18.03 -5.51 8.28
C GLN A 5 16.58 -5.80 8.66
N GLY A 6 16.09 -5.03 9.63
CA GLY A 6 14.71 -5.10 10.11
C GLY A 6 13.80 -4.91 8.92
N LYS A 7 13.12 -6.00 8.55
CA LYS A 7 12.10 -6.08 7.51
C LYS A 7 10.88 -5.25 7.91
N ASN A 8 11.02 -3.94 7.96
CA ASN A 8 9.91 -3.01 7.84
C ASN A 8 9.95 -2.46 6.41
N ASP A 9 9.96 -3.36 5.42
CA ASP A 9 9.65 -2.99 4.06
C ASP A 9 8.18 -2.58 4.03
N ASN A 10 7.94 -1.29 4.23
CA ASN A 10 6.64 -0.64 4.15
C ASN A 10 6.06 -0.71 2.72
N ARG A 11 6.82 -1.27 1.77
CA ARG A 11 6.46 -1.50 0.37
C ARG A 11 5.46 -2.64 0.26
N LEU A 12 4.34 -2.38 -0.42
CA LEU A 12 3.41 -3.42 -0.84
C LEU A 12 4.06 -4.29 -1.91
N SER A 13 3.82 -5.59 -1.81
CA SER A 13 4.07 -6.51 -2.93
C SER A 13 3.08 -6.22 -4.05
N ASP A 14 3.42 -6.58 -5.29
CA ASP A 14 2.56 -6.39 -6.46
C ASP A 14 1.16 -6.96 -6.27
N LYS A 15 1.03 -8.15 -5.66
CA LYS A 15 -0.27 -8.76 -5.34
C LYS A 15 -1.10 -7.93 -4.36
N GLU A 16 -0.48 -7.37 -3.33
CA GLU A 16 -1.20 -6.56 -2.33
C GLU A 16 -1.63 -5.23 -2.92
N ALA A 17 -0.76 -4.62 -3.73
CA ALA A 17 -1.07 -3.41 -4.47
C ALA A 17 -2.22 -3.63 -5.49
N LEU A 18 -2.22 -4.77 -6.18
CA LEU A 18 -3.32 -5.19 -7.05
C LEU A 18 -4.61 -5.39 -6.26
N HIS A 19 -4.57 -6.12 -5.14
CA HIS A 19 -5.76 -6.36 -4.32
C HIS A 19 -6.41 -5.07 -3.81
N ILE A 20 -5.58 -4.12 -3.34
CA ILE A 20 -6.07 -2.80 -2.94
C ILE A 20 -6.70 -2.10 -4.15
N ALA A 21 -6.02 -2.07 -5.30
CA ALA A 21 -6.54 -1.45 -6.52
C ALA A 21 -7.80 -2.12 -7.09
N GLU A 22 -8.02 -3.42 -6.84
CA GLU A 22 -9.24 -4.14 -7.26
C GLU A 22 -10.44 -3.80 -6.37
N THR A 23 -10.19 -3.48 -5.09
CA THR A 23 -11.25 -3.23 -4.10
C THR A 23 -11.54 -1.74 -3.91
N THR A 24 -10.66 -0.87 -4.41
CA THR A 24 -10.67 0.60 -4.29
C THR A 24 -10.56 1.27 -5.65
N ASP A 25 -10.70 2.59 -5.73
CA ASP A 25 -10.60 3.34 -7.01
C ASP A 25 -9.17 3.81 -7.32
N VAL A 26 -8.16 3.32 -6.59
CA VAL A 26 -6.76 3.73 -6.81
C VAL A 26 -6.02 2.76 -7.72
N SER A 27 -5.04 3.27 -8.46
CA SER A 27 -4.14 2.40 -9.23
C SER A 27 -3.20 1.59 -8.34
N PRO A 28 -2.71 0.40 -8.75
CA PRO A 28 -1.74 -0.40 -7.98
C PRO A 28 -0.47 0.39 -7.65
N ARG A 29 -0.09 1.32 -8.54
CA ARG A 29 1.03 2.23 -8.33
C ARG A 29 0.76 3.22 -7.20
N GLN A 30 -0.45 3.81 -7.13
CA GLN A 30 -0.84 4.69 -6.03
C GLN A 30 -0.93 3.93 -4.71
N ALA A 31 -1.44 2.69 -4.71
CA ALA A 31 -1.44 1.85 -3.51
C ALA A 31 -0.01 1.65 -2.96
N LYS A 32 0.96 1.34 -3.85
CA LYS A 32 2.39 1.25 -3.47
C LYS A 32 2.92 2.55 -2.90
N GLU A 33 2.64 3.69 -3.54
CA GLU A 33 3.07 5.01 -3.04
C GLU A 33 2.45 5.34 -1.67
N LEU A 34 1.18 5.03 -1.46
CA LEU A 34 0.51 5.21 -0.17
C LEU A 34 1.15 4.33 0.91
N ALA A 35 1.54 3.11 0.58
CA ALA A 35 2.22 2.23 1.52
C ALA A 35 3.66 2.67 1.80
N GLU A 36 4.37 3.19 0.80
CA GLU A 36 5.70 3.78 1.05
C GLU A 36 5.61 5.03 1.93
N LYS A 37 4.58 5.87 1.76
CA LYS A 37 4.39 7.12 2.53
C LYS A 37 3.81 6.91 3.93
N HIS A 38 2.77 6.08 4.05
CA HIS A 38 1.96 5.96 5.27
C HIS A 38 2.02 4.57 5.91
N GLY A 39 2.51 3.59 5.17
CA GLY A 39 2.53 2.18 5.54
C GLY A 39 1.34 1.37 5.09
N LYS A 40 1.54 0.05 5.02
CA LYS A 40 0.58 -0.90 4.43
C LYS A 40 -0.83 -0.75 5.02
N GLU A 41 -0.93 -0.67 6.34
CA GLU A 41 -2.22 -0.51 7.04
C GLU A 41 -2.94 0.80 6.70
N LYS A 42 -2.20 1.90 6.54
CA LYS A 42 -2.78 3.18 6.15
C LYS A 42 -3.07 3.24 4.66
N ALA A 43 -2.29 2.56 3.82
CA ALA A 43 -2.50 2.52 2.39
C ALA A 43 -3.88 1.96 2.01
N GLU A 44 -4.32 0.89 2.69
CA GLU A 44 -5.66 0.34 2.45
C GLU A 44 -6.77 1.31 2.89
N LYS A 45 -6.60 1.98 4.05
CA LYS A 45 -7.57 2.97 4.54
C LYS A 45 -7.66 4.18 3.62
N GLU A 46 -6.52 4.75 3.23
CA GLU A 46 -6.43 5.86 2.29
C GLU A 46 -7.06 5.47 0.95
N ALA A 47 -6.70 4.31 0.39
CA ALA A 47 -7.26 3.83 -0.86
C ALA A 47 -8.80 3.64 -0.80
N LYS A 48 -9.33 3.15 0.33
CA LYS A 48 -10.79 3.06 0.54
C LYS A 48 -11.46 4.43 0.63
N ASN A 49 -10.80 5.44 1.19
CA ASN A 49 -11.33 6.81 1.21
C ASN A 49 -11.45 7.39 -0.20
N PHE A 50 -10.47 7.14 -1.09
CA PHE A 50 -10.54 7.56 -2.50
C PHE A 50 -11.77 6.99 -3.22
N LYS A 51 -12.18 5.76 -2.92
CA LYS A 51 -13.42 5.16 -3.47
C LYS A 51 -14.70 5.83 -2.94
N ALA A 52 -14.68 6.32 -1.70
CA ALA A 52 -15.86 6.91 -1.07
C ALA A 52 -16.09 8.37 -1.46
N GLU A 53 -15.05 9.06 -1.92
CA GLU A 53 -15.11 10.46 -2.39
C GLU A 53 -15.23 10.61 -3.91
N GLY A 54 -15.15 9.50 -4.66
CA GLY A 54 -15.30 9.43 -6.13
C GLY A 54 -16.71 9.16 -6.62
#